data_AF-A0A847I5X2-F1
#
_entry.id   AF-A0A847I5X2-F1
#
_cell.length_a   1.000
_cell.length_b   1.000
_cell.length_c   1.000
_cell.angle_alpha   90.00
_cell.angle_beta   90.00
_cell.angle_gamma   90.00
#
_symmetry.space_group_name_H-M   'P 1'
#
loop_
_entity.id
_entity.type
_entity.pdbx_description
1 polymer ?
#
loop_
_entity_poly.entity_id
_entity_poly.type
_entity_poly.pdbx_seq_one_letter_code
_entity_poly.pdbx_strand_id
1 'polypeptide(L)'
;MRAALNGLGRGFVYVGGVTRLLGTVFQRTWYAVRGRGTRIHGRSLAAQMVRVGVRAIPLTILVQIFIGIILALNMAPTLQAYGQIQRTADIIAIAIFRELGPLITAVLLSGFAGASIAAELAAMVEGEEIKALRAHALDPIRFLVIPRIVATAAMMLGLTVLADVMGILGGLLVSVTTLNLTVAGYLTSTQLALTLHDYFTGLFKGGVFGGIIAMIACYEGLNTSGGAEGVGRATTTTVVKSIVSLIGADALFTAIFYAVGW
;
A
#
# COMPACT_ATOMS: atom_id res chain seq x y z
N MET A 1 33.67 -16.04 -3.55
CA MET A 1 33.86 -14.60 -3.30
C MET A 1 33.26 -13.70 -4.40
N ARG A 2 33.46 -13.96 -5.71
CA ARG A 2 32.86 -13.17 -6.81
C ARG A 2 31.31 -13.24 -6.92
N ALA A 3 30.69 -14.35 -6.54
CA ALA A 3 29.22 -14.49 -6.56
C ALA A 3 28.52 -13.63 -5.48
N ALA A 4 29.12 -13.49 -4.30
CA ALA A 4 28.60 -12.65 -3.22
C ALA A 4 28.69 -11.15 -3.55
N LEU A 5 29.77 -10.73 -4.24
CA LEU A 5 29.95 -9.36 -4.72
C LEU A 5 28.91 -8.98 -5.81
N ASN A 6 28.53 -9.91 -6.68
CA ASN A 6 27.45 -9.68 -7.67
C ASN A 6 26.05 -9.63 -7.03
N GLY A 7 25.82 -10.38 -5.94
CA GLY A 7 24.59 -10.28 -5.15
C GLY A 7 24.46 -8.95 -4.41
N LEU A 8 25.55 -8.48 -3.79
CA LEU A 8 25.65 -7.16 -3.16
C LEU A 8 25.52 -6.02 -4.17
N GLY A 9 26.14 -6.15 -5.36
CA GLY A 9 26.00 -5.19 -6.45
C GLY A 9 24.57 -5.08 -6.99
N ARG A 10 23.86 -6.22 -7.10
CA ARG A 10 22.43 -6.23 -7.44
C ARG A 10 21.56 -5.60 -6.34
N GLY A 11 21.87 -5.84 -5.08
CA GLY A 11 21.20 -5.20 -3.94
C GLY A 11 21.38 -3.68 -3.92
N PHE A 12 22.59 -3.18 -4.16
CA PHE A 12 22.86 -1.74 -4.25
C PHE A 12 22.24 -1.08 -5.49
N VAL A 13 22.26 -1.75 -6.64
CA VAL A 13 21.54 -1.29 -7.85
C VAL A 13 20.03 -1.33 -7.64
N TYR A 14 19.53 -2.22 -6.79
CA TYR A 14 18.10 -2.30 -6.45
C TYR A 14 17.68 -1.20 -5.47
N VAL A 15 18.46 -0.91 -4.43
CA VAL A 15 18.23 0.22 -3.51
C VAL A 15 18.38 1.56 -4.25
N GLY A 16 19.39 1.68 -5.11
CA GLY A 16 19.56 2.83 -6.03
C GLY A 16 18.43 2.91 -7.06
N GLY A 17 17.90 1.76 -7.49
CA GLY A 17 16.78 1.64 -8.41
C GLY A 17 15.48 2.11 -7.77
N VAL A 18 15.19 1.68 -6.54
CA VAL A 18 13.99 2.05 -5.75
C VAL A 18 14.00 3.54 -5.40
N THR A 19 15.15 4.10 -4.99
CA THR A 19 15.25 5.56 -4.72
C THR A 19 15.07 6.40 -5.98
N ARG A 20 15.63 5.96 -7.11
CA ARG A 20 15.41 6.60 -8.42
C ARG A 20 13.96 6.40 -8.92
N LEU A 21 13.35 5.25 -8.61
CA LEU A 21 11.93 4.97 -8.86
C LEU A 21 11.06 5.92 -8.06
N LEU A 22 11.21 5.99 -6.74
CA LEU A 22 10.48 6.92 -5.87
C LEU A 22 10.65 8.38 -6.31
N GLY A 23 11.87 8.79 -6.69
CA GLY A 23 12.12 10.13 -7.23
C GLY A 23 11.42 10.40 -8.56
N THR A 24 11.47 9.45 -9.50
CA THR A 24 10.78 9.58 -10.80
C THR A 24 9.26 9.45 -10.68
N VAL A 25 8.77 8.66 -9.73
CA VAL A 25 7.36 8.46 -9.34
C VAL A 25 6.78 9.74 -8.77
N PHE A 26 7.47 10.36 -7.82
CA PHE A 26 7.07 11.65 -7.25
C PHE A 26 7.08 12.75 -8.31
N GLN A 27 8.15 12.82 -9.10
CA GLN A 27 8.33 13.84 -10.13
C GLN A 27 7.32 13.70 -11.28
N ARG A 28 7.05 12.47 -11.77
CA ARG A 28 6.08 12.24 -12.85
C ARG A 28 4.63 12.36 -12.40
N THR A 29 4.29 11.96 -11.17
CA THR A 29 2.96 12.21 -10.60
C THR A 29 2.72 13.71 -10.44
N TRP A 30 3.73 14.45 -9.96
CA TRP A 30 3.68 15.90 -9.81
C TRP A 30 3.49 16.63 -11.15
N TYR A 31 4.22 16.23 -12.20
CA TYR A 31 4.04 16.80 -13.54
C TYR A 31 2.71 16.41 -14.18
N ALA A 32 2.23 15.17 -13.99
CA ALA A 32 0.95 14.71 -14.52
C ALA A 32 -0.25 15.41 -13.85
N VAL A 33 -0.17 15.72 -12.55
CA VAL A 33 -1.22 16.44 -11.80
C VAL A 33 -1.21 17.94 -12.11
N ARG A 34 -0.03 18.55 -12.34
CA ARG A 34 0.08 19.97 -12.75
C ARG A 34 -0.19 20.23 -14.24
N GLY A 35 -0.27 19.18 -15.07
CA GLY A 35 -0.66 19.27 -16.48
C GLY A 35 -2.13 19.71 -16.64
N ARG A 36 -2.32 20.93 -17.14
CA ARG A 36 -3.55 21.75 -17.13
C ARG A 36 -4.77 21.25 -17.95
N GLY A 37 -5.05 19.95 -18.02
CA GLY A 37 -6.16 19.47 -18.87
C GLY A 37 -6.79 18.12 -18.55
N THR A 38 -6.65 17.57 -17.35
CA THR A 38 -7.29 16.30 -17.00
C THR A 38 -8.80 16.46 -16.83
N ARG A 39 -9.56 16.45 -17.94
CA ARG A 39 -10.96 16.02 -17.90
C ARG A 39 -10.97 14.51 -17.64
N ILE A 40 -10.75 14.16 -16.37
CA ILE A 40 -10.94 12.79 -15.91
C ILE A 40 -12.43 12.50 -16.09
N HIS A 41 -12.75 11.55 -16.96
CA HIS A 41 -14.12 11.08 -17.08
C HIS A 41 -14.48 10.36 -15.78
N GLY A 42 -15.28 10.99 -14.92
CA GLY A 42 -15.60 10.47 -13.58
C GLY A 42 -16.15 9.04 -13.60
N ARG A 43 -16.79 8.63 -14.70
CA ARG A 43 -17.32 7.28 -14.90
C ARG A 43 -16.21 6.22 -15.05
N SER A 44 -15.11 6.52 -15.75
CA SER A 44 -13.99 5.58 -15.89
C SER A 44 -13.18 5.48 -14.61
N LEU A 45 -13.05 6.59 -13.87
CA LEU A 45 -12.40 6.62 -12.56
C LEU A 45 -13.21 5.81 -11.52
N ALA A 46 -14.53 5.99 -11.47
CA ALA A 46 -15.40 5.20 -10.59
C ALA A 46 -15.35 3.70 -10.91
N ALA A 47 -15.35 3.33 -12.20
CA ALA A 47 -15.21 1.93 -12.60
C ALA A 47 -13.87 1.31 -12.15
N GLN A 48 -12.78 2.08 -12.20
CA GLN A 48 -11.47 1.64 -11.70
C GLN A 48 -11.45 1.55 -10.17
N MET A 49 -12.03 2.51 -9.46
CA MET A 49 -12.15 2.47 -7.99
C MET A 49 -12.91 1.24 -7.50
N VAL A 50 -14.03 0.90 -8.15
CA VAL A 50 -14.79 -0.32 -7.82
C VAL A 50 -13.97 -1.57 -8.08
N ARG A 51 -13.29 -1.66 -9.22
CA ARG A 51 -12.53 -2.85 -9.60
C ARG A 51 -11.32 -3.08 -8.69
N VAL A 52 -10.59 -2.01 -8.37
CA VAL A 52 -9.36 -2.05 -7.57
C VAL A 52 -9.66 -2.13 -6.07
N GLY A 53 -10.53 -1.27 -5.56
CA GLY A 53 -10.70 -1.12 -4.12
C GLY A 53 -11.82 -1.98 -3.53
N VAL A 54 -13.00 -2.05 -4.16
CA VAL A 54 -14.15 -2.77 -3.55
C VAL A 54 -13.88 -4.27 -3.46
N ARG A 55 -13.19 -4.85 -4.45
CA ARG A 55 -12.79 -6.26 -4.41
C ARG A 55 -11.74 -6.58 -3.35
N ALA A 56 -10.95 -5.58 -2.91
CA ALA A 56 -9.95 -5.75 -1.87
C ALA A 56 -10.56 -5.71 -0.45
N ILE A 57 -11.75 -5.13 -0.27
CA ILE A 57 -12.40 -4.95 1.04
C ILE A 57 -12.46 -6.25 1.87
N PRO A 58 -12.99 -7.39 1.37
CA PRO A 58 -13.12 -8.59 2.20
C PRO A 58 -11.76 -9.15 2.64
N LEU A 59 -10.75 -9.07 1.76
CA LEU A 59 -9.39 -9.51 2.05
C LEU A 59 -8.73 -8.61 3.11
N THR A 60 -8.86 -7.29 2.97
CA THR A 60 -8.33 -6.32 3.94
C THR A 60 -8.95 -6.51 5.32
N ILE A 61 -10.28 -6.69 5.39
CA ILE A 61 -10.98 -6.96 6.67
C ILE A 61 -10.40 -8.21 7.34
N LEU A 62 -10.36 -9.32 6.60
CA LEU A 62 -9.94 -10.61 7.15
C LEU A 62 -8.50 -10.57 7.66
N VAL A 63 -7.58 -10.05 6.85
CA VAL A 63 -6.16 -10.00 7.23
C VAL A 63 -5.96 -9.08 8.44
N GLN A 64 -6.61 -7.91 8.48
CA GLN A 64 -6.38 -6.98 9.58
C GLN A 64 -6.95 -7.44 10.91
N ILE A 65 -8.08 -8.14 10.92
CA ILE A 65 -8.55 -8.83 12.13
C ILE A 65 -7.46 -9.77 12.65
N PHE A 66 -6.87 -10.60 11.78
CA PHE A 66 -5.80 -11.52 12.20
C PHE A 66 -4.55 -10.78 12.69
N ILE A 67 -4.14 -9.69 12.05
CA ILE A 67 -3.02 -8.87 12.53
C ILE A 67 -3.32 -8.33 13.94
N GLY A 68 -4.53 -7.82 14.18
CA GLY A 68 -4.94 -7.35 15.51
C GLY A 68 -4.90 -8.45 16.58
N ILE A 69 -5.42 -9.65 16.24
CA ILE A 69 -5.38 -10.84 17.11
C ILE A 69 -3.93 -11.21 17.44
N ILE A 70 -3.06 -11.29 16.43
CA ILE A 70 -1.65 -11.66 16.58
C ILE A 70 -0.93 -10.65 17.48
N LEU A 71 -1.15 -9.35 17.26
CA LEU A 71 -0.53 -8.31 18.09
C LEU A 71 -0.96 -8.41 19.55
N ALA A 72 -2.26 -8.60 19.82
CA ALA A 72 -2.76 -8.76 21.19
C ALA A 72 -2.14 -9.97 21.89
N LEU A 73 -2.08 -11.12 21.20
CA LEU A 73 -1.50 -12.34 21.76
C LEU A 73 0.01 -12.25 21.99
N ASN A 74 0.73 -11.52 21.15
CA ASN A 74 2.18 -11.36 21.31
C ASN A 74 2.56 -10.31 22.35
N MET A 75 1.82 -9.20 22.46
CA MET A 75 2.16 -8.12 23.39
C MET A 75 1.69 -8.37 24.82
N ALA A 76 0.58 -9.09 25.01
CA ALA A 76 0.00 -9.26 26.34
C ALA A 76 0.90 -9.99 27.35
N PRO A 77 1.59 -11.10 27.01
CA PRO A 77 2.51 -11.76 27.94
C PRO A 77 3.67 -10.86 28.35
N THR A 78 4.19 -10.06 27.42
CA THR A 78 5.26 -9.10 27.70
C THR A 78 4.80 -8.04 28.68
N LEU A 79 3.63 -7.44 28.48
CA LEU A 79 3.08 -6.40 29.37
C LEU A 79 2.60 -6.93 30.72
N GLN A 80 2.16 -8.20 30.77
CA GLN A 80 1.80 -8.87 32.01
C GLN A 80 2.99 -8.98 32.96
N ALA A 81 4.20 -9.24 32.44
CA ALA A 81 5.42 -9.26 33.26
C ALA A 81 5.74 -7.90 33.92
N TYR A 82 5.27 -6.80 33.34
CA TYR A 82 5.41 -5.44 33.89
C TYR A 82 4.17 -4.96 34.64
N GLY A 83 3.14 -5.79 34.79
CA GLY A 83 1.87 -5.42 35.44
C GLY A 83 1.05 -4.38 34.67
N GLN A 84 1.30 -4.18 33.37
CA GLN A 84 0.65 -3.14 32.53
C GLN A 84 -0.20 -3.74 31.40
N ILE A 85 -0.98 -4.79 31.69
CA ILE A 85 -1.82 -5.49 30.69
C ILE A 85 -2.78 -4.53 29.98
N GLN A 86 -3.26 -3.49 30.66
CA GLN A 86 -4.17 -2.48 30.11
C GLN A 86 -3.53 -1.65 28.99
N ARG A 87 -2.20 -1.52 28.95
CA ARG A 87 -1.47 -0.82 27.88
C ARG A 87 -1.30 -1.64 26.60
N THR A 88 -1.78 -2.87 26.58
CA THR A 88 -1.80 -3.69 25.35
C THR A 88 -2.62 -2.98 24.27
N ALA A 89 -3.72 -2.34 24.66
CA ALA A 89 -4.56 -1.56 23.76
C ALA A 89 -3.80 -0.39 23.11
N ASP A 90 -2.94 0.29 23.87
CA ASP A 90 -2.17 1.44 23.42
C ASP A 90 -1.18 1.03 22.32
N ILE A 91 -0.44 -0.05 22.55
CA ILE A 91 0.55 -0.56 21.58
C ILE A 91 -0.15 -1.01 20.30
N ILE A 92 -1.25 -1.75 20.42
CA ILE A 92 -2.01 -2.22 19.26
C ILE A 92 -2.52 -1.02 18.43
N ALA A 93 -3.11 -0.03 19.09
CA ALA A 93 -3.66 1.14 18.43
C ALA A 93 -2.59 1.93 17.66
N ILE A 94 -1.48 2.28 18.34
CA ILE A 94 -0.38 3.03 17.74
C ILE A 94 0.27 2.24 16.60
N ALA A 95 0.55 0.95 16.80
CA ALA A 95 1.20 0.12 15.79
C ALA A 95 0.35 -0.04 14.52
N ILE A 96 -0.97 -0.18 14.67
CA ILE A 96 -1.89 -0.31 13.53
C ILE A 96 -2.00 1.01 12.79
N PHE A 97 -2.36 2.11 13.48
CA PHE A 97 -2.62 3.38 12.82
C PHE A 97 -1.38 3.98 12.16
N ARG A 98 -0.21 3.83 12.78
CA ARG A 98 1.02 4.50 12.31
C ARG A 98 1.76 3.71 11.23
N GLU A 99 1.72 2.38 11.28
CA GLU A 99 2.58 1.52 10.46
C GLU A 99 1.79 0.40 9.77
N LEU A 100 1.22 -0.51 10.56
CA LEU A 100 0.78 -1.81 10.06
C LEU A 100 -0.52 -1.74 9.24
N GLY A 101 -1.44 -0.84 9.57
CA GLY A 101 -2.67 -0.60 8.82
C GLY A 101 -2.38 -0.24 7.36
N PRO A 102 -1.68 0.87 7.10
CA PRO A 102 -1.29 1.28 5.75
C PRO A 102 -0.39 0.26 5.06
N LEU A 103 0.65 -0.26 5.75
CA LEU A 103 1.66 -1.13 5.13
C LEU A 103 1.09 -2.48 4.71
N ILE A 104 0.38 -3.18 5.61
CA ILE A 104 -0.17 -4.51 5.31
C ILE A 104 -1.22 -4.41 4.20
N THR A 105 -2.08 -3.39 4.26
CA THR A 105 -3.06 -3.13 3.21
C THR A 105 -2.39 -2.87 1.86
N ALA A 106 -1.27 -2.15 1.83
CA ALA A 106 -0.52 -1.85 0.61
C ALA A 106 0.12 -3.11 0.02
N VAL A 107 0.72 -3.95 0.87
CA VAL A 107 1.31 -5.23 0.47
C VAL A 107 0.25 -6.13 -0.17
N LEU A 108 -0.93 -6.26 0.45
CA LEU A 108 -2.05 -7.03 -0.11
C LEU A 108 -2.52 -6.46 -1.46
N LEU A 109 -2.70 -5.13 -1.52
CA LEU A 109 -3.19 -4.45 -2.72
C LEU A 109 -2.19 -4.53 -3.88
N SER A 110 -0.89 -4.59 -3.58
CA SER A 110 0.14 -4.80 -4.60
C SER A 110 -0.02 -6.13 -5.33
N GLY A 111 -0.38 -7.19 -4.61
CA GLY A 111 -0.67 -8.51 -5.15
C GLY A 111 -1.95 -8.56 -5.96
N PHE A 112 -3.04 -7.99 -5.45
CA PHE A 112 -4.34 -8.08 -6.10
C PHE A 112 -4.53 -7.03 -7.21
N ALA A 113 -4.51 -5.75 -6.85
CA ALA A 113 -4.77 -4.67 -7.79
C ALA A 113 -3.54 -4.33 -8.64
N GLY A 114 -2.34 -4.34 -8.05
CA GLY A 114 -1.10 -4.10 -8.78
C GLY A 114 -0.91 -5.12 -9.90
N ALA A 115 -1.03 -6.41 -9.61
CA ALA A 115 -0.95 -7.46 -10.63
C ALA A 115 -2.07 -7.33 -11.67
N SER A 116 -3.31 -7.06 -11.27
CA SER A 116 -4.42 -6.86 -12.22
C SER A 116 -4.17 -5.69 -13.17
N ILE A 117 -3.66 -4.55 -12.67
CA ILE A 117 -3.34 -3.38 -13.48
C ILE A 117 -2.20 -3.69 -14.47
N ALA A 118 -1.15 -4.36 -14.00
CA ALA A 118 -0.03 -4.76 -14.84
C ALA A 118 -0.47 -5.73 -15.94
N ALA A 119 -1.30 -6.73 -15.61
CA ALA A 119 -1.83 -7.70 -16.55
C ALA A 119 -2.66 -7.03 -17.65
N GLU A 120 -3.57 -6.12 -17.27
CA GLU A 120 -4.41 -5.40 -18.24
C GLU A 120 -3.57 -4.55 -19.20
N LEU A 121 -2.59 -3.80 -18.69
CA LEU A 121 -1.74 -2.97 -19.53
C LEU A 121 -0.81 -3.80 -20.42
N ALA A 122 -0.26 -4.90 -19.89
CA ALA A 122 0.55 -5.82 -20.66
C ALA A 122 -0.26 -6.47 -21.81
N ALA A 123 -1.51 -6.87 -21.54
CA ALA A 123 -2.41 -7.39 -22.57
C ALA A 123 -2.71 -6.34 -23.65
N MET A 124 -2.90 -5.07 -23.27
CA MET A 124 -3.09 -3.96 -24.23
C MET A 124 -1.85 -3.68 -25.08
N VAL A 125 -0.65 -3.89 -24.53
CA VAL A 125 0.61 -3.75 -25.28
C VAL A 125 0.74 -4.86 -26.32
N GLU A 126 0.55 -6.12 -25.92
CA GLU A 126 0.64 -7.28 -26.81
C GLU A 126 -0.50 -7.29 -27.85
N GLY A 127 -1.68 -6.77 -27.48
CA GLY A 127 -2.82 -6.60 -28.38
C GLY A 127 -2.75 -5.37 -29.29
N GLU A 128 -1.63 -4.65 -29.32
CA GLU A 128 -1.40 -3.46 -30.15
C GLU A 128 -2.35 -2.27 -29.88
N GLU A 129 -3.18 -2.33 -28.83
CA GLU A 129 -4.13 -1.28 -28.45
C GLU A 129 -3.39 0.03 -28.07
N ILE A 130 -2.23 -0.08 -27.42
CA ILE A 130 -1.41 1.09 -27.09
C ILE A 130 -0.86 1.78 -28.36
N LYS A 131 -0.53 1.02 -29.40
CA LYS A 131 -0.09 1.60 -30.69
C LYS A 131 -1.26 2.22 -31.43
N ALA A 132 -2.44 1.60 -31.39
CA ALA A 132 -3.67 2.17 -31.94
C ALA A 132 -4.03 3.52 -31.29
N LEU A 133 -3.92 3.63 -29.96
CA LEU A 133 -4.12 4.91 -29.26
C LEU A 133 -3.17 6.01 -29.76
N ARG A 134 -1.89 5.68 -29.93
CA ARG A 134 -0.90 6.63 -30.47
C ARG A 134 -1.19 7.02 -31.91
N ALA A 135 -1.68 6.09 -32.74
CA ALA A 135 -2.09 6.37 -34.12
C ALA A 135 -3.27 7.35 -34.18
N HIS A 136 -4.14 7.36 -33.17
CA HIS A 136 -5.22 8.33 -33.01
C HIS A 136 -4.81 9.63 -32.29
N ALA A 137 -3.50 9.90 -32.17
CA ALA A 137 -2.96 11.08 -31.49
C ALA A 137 -3.38 11.22 -30.01
N LEU A 138 -3.72 10.10 -29.35
CA LEU A 138 -4.02 10.06 -27.92
C LEU A 138 -2.78 9.63 -27.13
N ASP A 139 -2.47 10.37 -26.06
CA ASP A 139 -1.38 10.01 -25.15
C ASP A 139 -1.80 8.88 -24.19
N PRO A 140 -1.22 7.66 -24.31
CA PRO A 140 -1.61 6.52 -23.49
C PRO A 140 -1.32 6.74 -22.00
N ILE A 141 -0.31 7.55 -21.64
CA ILE A 141 0.00 7.84 -20.24
C ILE A 141 -1.16 8.60 -19.61
N ARG A 142 -1.65 9.63 -20.30
CA ARG A 142 -2.74 10.46 -19.80
C ARG A 142 -4.08 9.71 -19.73
N PHE A 143 -4.36 8.85 -20.70
CA PHE A 143 -5.64 8.14 -20.79
C PHE A 143 -5.72 6.86 -19.94
N LEU A 144 -4.60 6.14 -19.76
CA LEU A 144 -4.60 4.86 -19.05
C LEU A 144 -3.96 4.94 -17.68
N VAL A 145 -2.81 5.62 -17.56
CA VAL A 145 -1.98 5.58 -16.34
C VAL A 145 -2.52 6.51 -15.26
N ILE A 146 -2.82 7.78 -15.60
CA ILE A 146 -3.27 8.77 -14.61
C ILE A 146 -4.55 8.33 -13.87
N PRO A 147 -5.63 7.87 -14.55
CA PRO A 147 -6.84 7.47 -13.84
C PRO A 147 -6.62 6.30 -12.89
N ARG A 148 -5.73 5.36 -13.25
CA ARG A 148 -5.37 4.20 -12.41
C ARG A 148 -4.59 4.64 -11.17
N ILE A 149 -3.64 5.57 -11.30
CA ILE A 149 -2.89 6.10 -10.15
C ILE A 149 -3.83 6.81 -9.17
N VAL A 150 -4.69 7.69 -9.67
CA VAL A 150 -5.62 8.45 -8.82
C VAL A 150 -6.63 7.52 -8.16
N ALA A 151 -7.20 6.56 -8.90
CA ALA A 151 -8.16 5.59 -8.37
C ALA A 151 -7.52 4.72 -7.28
N THR A 152 -6.33 4.16 -7.51
CA THR A 152 -5.66 3.29 -6.53
C THR A 152 -5.23 4.07 -5.30
N ALA A 153 -4.69 5.28 -5.45
CA ALA A 153 -4.32 6.13 -4.32
C ALA A 153 -5.56 6.50 -3.47
N ALA A 154 -6.66 6.90 -4.10
CA ALA A 154 -7.90 7.23 -3.39
C ALA A 154 -8.52 6.02 -2.68
N MET A 155 -8.55 4.86 -3.35
CA MET A 155 -9.07 3.62 -2.72
C MET A 155 -8.18 3.16 -1.57
N MET A 156 -6.85 3.34 -1.68
CA MET A 156 -5.92 2.97 -0.63
C MET A 156 -6.16 3.77 0.66
N LEU A 157 -6.50 5.06 0.56
CA LEU A 157 -6.92 5.86 1.72
C LEU A 157 -8.13 5.25 2.43
N GLY A 158 -9.19 4.91 1.69
CA GLY A 158 -10.39 4.30 2.26
C GLY A 158 -10.12 2.91 2.86
N LEU A 159 -9.29 2.10 2.20
CA LEU A 159 -8.91 0.78 2.69
C LEU A 159 -8.03 0.85 3.95
N THR A 160 -7.19 1.89 4.08
CA THR A 160 -6.37 2.12 5.27
C THR A 160 -7.26 2.41 6.49
N VAL A 161 -8.23 3.31 6.35
CA VAL A 161 -9.19 3.58 7.45
C VAL A 161 -9.95 2.33 7.86
N LEU A 162 -10.38 1.53 6.87
CA LEU A 162 -11.05 0.25 7.15
C LEU A 162 -10.10 -0.73 7.85
N ALA A 163 -8.86 -0.82 7.40
CA ALA A 163 -7.83 -1.68 7.97
C ALA A 163 -7.53 -1.34 9.44
N ASP A 164 -7.50 -0.05 9.75
CA ASP A 164 -7.26 0.45 11.11
C ASP A 164 -8.37 0.04 12.06
N VAL A 165 -9.63 0.25 11.65
CA VAL A 165 -10.81 -0.14 12.43
C VAL A 165 -10.85 -1.65 12.63
N MET A 166 -10.66 -2.44 11.58
CA MET A 166 -10.74 -3.90 11.67
C MET A 166 -9.58 -4.49 12.49
N GLY A 167 -8.40 -3.88 12.43
CA GLY A 167 -7.26 -4.28 13.25
C GLY A 167 -7.50 -4.06 14.74
N ILE A 168 -8.08 -2.91 15.13
CA ILE A 168 -8.47 -2.65 16.51
C ILE A 168 -9.55 -3.63 16.98
N LEU A 169 -10.54 -3.94 16.14
CA LEU A 169 -11.57 -4.93 16.48
C LEU A 169 -10.98 -6.32 16.71
N GLY A 170 -9.99 -6.73 15.92
CA GLY A 170 -9.25 -7.98 16.14
C GLY A 170 -8.51 -8.01 17.48
N GLY A 171 -7.86 -6.90 17.84
CA GLY A 171 -7.19 -6.76 19.14
C GLY A 171 -8.16 -6.73 20.33
N LEU A 172 -9.30 -6.07 20.17
CA LEU A 172 -10.38 -6.02 21.16
C LEU A 172 -10.92 -7.42 21.46
N LEU A 173 -11.15 -8.24 20.42
CA LEU A 173 -11.69 -9.59 20.58
C LEU A 173 -10.83 -10.42 21.55
N VAL A 174 -9.52 -10.47 21.32
CA VAL A 174 -8.57 -11.21 22.18
C VAL A 174 -8.46 -10.57 23.56
N SER A 175 -8.45 -9.24 23.63
CA SER A 175 -8.31 -8.52 24.89
C SER A 175 -9.47 -8.80 25.84
N VAL A 176 -10.67 -8.94 25.32
CA VAL A 176 -11.87 -9.26 26.12
C VAL A 176 -11.92 -10.75 26.45
N THR A 177 -11.66 -11.64 25.50
CA THR A 177 -11.83 -13.09 25.71
C THR A 177 -10.69 -13.73 26.51
N THR A 178 -9.45 -13.32 26.26
CA THR A 178 -8.26 -13.97 26.84
C THR A 178 -7.68 -13.18 28.00
N LEU A 179 -7.69 -11.84 27.92
CA LEU A 179 -7.04 -10.97 28.91
C LEU A 179 -7.99 -10.44 29.99
N ASN A 180 -9.28 -10.79 29.93
CA ASN A 180 -10.33 -10.32 30.85
C ASN A 180 -10.39 -8.79 30.97
N LEU A 181 -10.04 -8.06 29.92
CA LEU A 181 -10.19 -6.61 29.87
C LEU A 181 -11.65 -6.23 29.58
N THR A 182 -12.12 -5.15 30.18
CA THR A 182 -13.45 -4.61 29.85
C THR A 182 -13.41 -3.92 28.49
N VAL A 183 -14.48 -4.05 27.70
CA VAL A 183 -14.62 -3.37 26.40
C VAL A 183 -14.44 -1.86 26.55
N ALA A 184 -15.06 -1.27 27.57
CA ALA A 184 -14.94 0.16 27.86
C ALA A 184 -13.50 0.56 28.21
N GLY A 185 -12.78 -0.26 28.99
CA GLY A 185 -11.38 -0.03 29.32
C GLY A 185 -10.49 -0.04 28.09
N TYR A 186 -10.62 -1.06 27.23
CA TYR A 186 -9.85 -1.15 25.99
C TYR A 186 -10.09 0.05 25.08
N LEU A 187 -11.34 0.42 24.83
CA LEU A 187 -11.68 1.55 23.95
C LEU A 187 -11.18 2.89 24.52
N THR A 188 -11.27 3.08 25.83
CA THR A 188 -10.77 4.31 26.48
C THR A 188 -9.25 4.40 26.36
N SER A 189 -8.53 3.30 26.62
CA SER A 189 -7.08 3.22 26.45
C SER A 189 -6.66 3.51 25.00
N THR A 190 -7.32 2.86 24.04
CA THR A 190 -7.12 3.13 22.61
C THR A 190 -7.32 4.60 22.25
N GLN A 191 -8.38 5.24 22.74
CA GLN A 191 -8.66 6.66 22.46
C GLN A 191 -7.63 7.61 23.09
N LEU A 192 -7.13 7.28 24.28
CA LEU A 192 -6.10 8.07 24.96
C LEU A 192 -4.72 7.90 24.34
N ALA A 193 -4.43 6.72 23.78
CA ALA A 193 -3.16 6.41 23.14
C ALA A 193 -3.03 7.03 21.74
N LEU A 194 -4.12 7.12 20.99
CA LEU A 194 -4.11 7.64 19.63
C LEU A 194 -4.10 9.17 19.62
N THR A 195 -3.08 9.75 18.99
CA THR A 195 -3.14 11.17 18.62
C THR A 195 -3.70 11.34 17.21
N LEU A 196 -4.31 12.49 16.93
CA LEU A 196 -4.71 12.86 15.55
C LEU A 196 -3.53 12.75 14.58
N HIS A 197 -2.32 12.96 15.10
CA HIS A 197 -1.08 12.90 14.37
C HIS A 197 -0.78 11.49 13.82
N ASP A 198 -0.95 10.46 14.64
CA ASP A 198 -0.76 9.05 14.24
C ASP A 198 -1.73 8.66 13.12
N TYR A 199 -2.98 9.13 13.20
CA TYR A 199 -3.98 8.87 12.17
C TYR A 199 -3.66 9.54 10.83
N PHE A 200 -3.32 10.82 10.82
CA PHE A 200 -3.03 11.53 9.58
C PHE A 200 -1.74 11.06 8.91
N THR A 201 -0.71 10.71 9.68
CA THR A 201 0.54 10.16 9.13
C THR A 201 0.32 8.80 8.49
N GLY A 202 -0.42 7.90 9.14
CA GLY A 202 -0.81 6.61 8.58
C GLY A 202 -1.63 6.75 7.30
N LEU A 203 -2.64 7.64 7.33
CA LEU A 203 -3.49 7.89 6.16
C LEU A 203 -2.69 8.49 4.99
N PHE A 204 -1.78 9.43 5.27
CA PHE A 204 -0.88 9.99 4.25
C PHE A 204 0.01 8.92 3.63
N LYS A 205 0.63 8.05 4.45
CA LYS A 205 1.41 6.89 3.97
C LYS A 205 0.57 6.00 3.06
N GLY A 206 -0.67 5.69 3.45
CA GLY A 206 -1.61 4.91 2.65
C GLY A 206 -1.81 5.50 1.25
N GLY A 207 -2.07 6.80 1.14
CA GLY A 207 -2.21 7.47 -0.16
C GLY A 207 -0.96 7.36 -1.04
N VAL A 208 0.22 7.56 -0.45
CA VAL A 208 1.51 7.44 -1.15
C VAL A 208 1.74 6.00 -1.63
N PHE A 209 1.47 5.01 -0.78
CA PHE A 209 1.61 3.60 -1.11
C PHE A 209 0.71 3.20 -2.27
N GLY A 210 -0.55 3.65 -2.30
CA GLY A 210 -1.47 3.40 -3.42
C GLY A 210 -0.94 3.99 -4.74
N GLY A 211 -0.33 5.18 -4.67
CA GLY A 211 0.37 5.78 -5.82
C GLY A 211 1.55 4.95 -6.30
N ILE A 212 2.43 4.52 -5.39
CA ILE A 212 3.61 3.70 -5.71
C ILE A 212 3.20 2.40 -6.42
N ILE A 213 2.22 1.68 -5.86
CA ILE A 213 1.71 0.43 -6.44
C ILE A 213 1.23 0.65 -7.87
N ALA A 214 0.37 1.64 -8.08
CA ALA A 214 -0.20 1.91 -9.40
C ALA A 214 0.87 2.32 -10.42
N MET A 215 1.87 3.09 -10.01
CA MET A 215 2.97 3.49 -10.89
C MET A 215 3.84 2.31 -11.31
N ILE A 216 4.24 1.46 -10.35
CA ILE A 216 5.03 0.26 -10.65
C ILE A 216 4.23 -0.67 -11.57
N ALA A 217 2.95 -0.90 -11.27
CA ALA A 217 2.08 -1.72 -12.10
C ALA A 217 1.93 -1.18 -13.53
N CYS A 218 1.76 0.14 -13.68
CA CYS A 218 1.68 0.76 -15.00
C CYS A 218 3.00 0.71 -15.75
N TYR A 219 4.13 0.88 -15.05
CA TYR A 219 5.45 0.83 -15.65
C TYR A 219 5.77 -0.58 -16.17
N GLU A 220 5.61 -1.62 -15.34
CA GLU A 220 5.88 -2.99 -15.77
C GLU A 220 4.90 -3.45 -16.87
N GLY A 221 3.62 -3.08 -16.77
CA GLY A 221 2.63 -3.41 -17.79
C GLY A 221 2.93 -2.78 -19.15
N LEU A 222 3.31 -1.49 -19.19
CA LEU A 222 3.64 -0.80 -20.45
C LEU A 222 4.97 -1.23 -21.08
N ASN A 223 5.89 -1.77 -20.27
CA ASN A 223 7.20 -2.25 -20.70
C ASN A 223 7.24 -3.78 -20.92
N THR A 224 6.08 -4.43 -21.00
CA THR A 224 5.99 -5.86 -21.27
C THR A 224 6.37 -6.19 -22.71
N SER A 225 6.98 -7.37 -22.89
CA SER A 225 7.28 -7.97 -24.19
C SER A 225 7.25 -9.50 -24.09
N GLY A 226 6.89 -10.18 -25.17
CA GLY A 226 7.02 -11.63 -25.29
C GLY A 226 5.69 -12.38 -25.09
N GLY A 227 4.58 -11.79 -25.52
CA GLY A 227 3.27 -12.43 -25.53
C GLY A 227 2.75 -12.75 -24.12
N ALA A 228 2.00 -13.85 -24.03
CA ALA A 228 1.36 -14.28 -22.78
C ALA A 228 2.36 -14.54 -21.63
N GLU A 229 3.56 -15.02 -21.94
CA GLU A 229 4.61 -15.22 -20.93
C GLU A 229 5.10 -13.87 -20.39
N GLY A 230 5.23 -12.87 -21.26
CA GLY A 230 5.55 -11.49 -20.88
C GLY A 230 4.54 -10.92 -19.89
N VAL A 231 3.25 -11.15 -20.11
CA VAL A 231 2.16 -10.71 -19.22
C VAL A 231 2.35 -11.31 -17.81
N GLY A 232 2.56 -12.62 -17.70
CA GLY A 232 2.78 -13.28 -16.41
C GLY A 232 4.07 -12.83 -15.69
N ARG A 233 5.12 -12.51 -16.45
CA ARG A 233 6.35 -11.95 -15.89
C ARG A 233 6.15 -10.54 -15.35
N ALA A 234 5.40 -9.71 -16.07
CA ALA A 234 5.12 -8.33 -15.65
C ALA A 234 4.27 -8.26 -14.38
N THR A 235 3.26 -9.13 -14.24
CA THR A 235 2.46 -9.22 -13.02
C THR A 235 3.31 -9.62 -11.82
N THR A 236 4.10 -10.67 -11.94
CA THR A 236 4.96 -11.16 -10.85
C THR A 236 6.01 -10.13 -10.45
N THR A 237 6.65 -9.50 -11.45
CA THR A 237 7.67 -8.47 -11.22
C THR A 237 7.08 -7.22 -10.56
N THR A 238 5.84 -6.86 -10.92
CA THR A 238 5.10 -5.75 -10.29
C THR A 238 4.93 -5.99 -8.80
N VAL A 239 4.51 -7.18 -8.39
CA VAL A 239 4.26 -7.50 -6.97
C VAL A 239 5.56 -7.41 -6.17
N VAL A 240 6.63 -8.06 -6.66
CA VAL A 240 7.93 -8.07 -5.97
C VAL A 240 8.50 -6.64 -5.86
N LYS A 241 8.52 -5.88 -6.95
CA LYS A 241 9.03 -4.49 -6.93
C LYS A 241 8.18 -3.57 -6.06
N SER A 242 6.86 -3.78 -6.03
CA SER A 242 5.96 -3.01 -5.17
C SER A 242 6.26 -3.29 -3.70
N ILE A 243 6.31 -4.56 -3.28
CA ILE A 243 6.58 -4.92 -1.87
C ILE A 243 7.90 -4.31 -1.39
N VAL A 244 8.98 -4.41 -2.16
CA VAL A 244 10.25 -3.84 -1.71
C VAL A 244 10.22 -2.31 -1.72
N SER A 245 9.57 -1.69 -2.72
CA SER A 245 9.41 -0.23 -2.74
C SER A 245 8.56 0.28 -1.58
N LEU A 246 7.53 -0.47 -1.18
CA LEU A 246 6.66 -0.15 -0.05
C LEU A 246 7.43 -0.23 1.26
N ILE A 247 8.17 -1.33 1.51
CA ILE A 247 8.99 -1.47 2.72
C ILE A 247 10.06 -0.39 2.79
N GLY A 248 10.73 -0.11 1.67
CA GLY A 248 11.74 0.95 1.61
C GLY A 248 11.17 2.35 1.82
N ALA A 249 10.00 2.64 1.25
CA ALA A 249 9.29 3.91 1.45
C ALA A 249 8.80 4.05 2.90
N ASP A 250 8.28 2.97 3.49
CA ASP A 250 7.81 2.97 4.88
C ASP A 250 8.96 3.25 5.85
N ALA A 251 10.09 2.56 5.70
CA ALA A 251 11.29 2.82 6.50
C ALA A 251 11.78 4.28 6.39
N LEU A 252 11.73 4.85 5.17
CA LEU A 252 12.09 6.24 4.95
C LEU A 252 11.11 7.21 5.65
N PHE A 253 9.80 6.98 5.52
CA PHE A 253 8.80 7.82 6.18
C PHE A 253 8.91 7.73 7.69
N THR A 254 9.10 6.53 8.24
CA THR A 254 9.25 6.32 9.68
C THR A 254 10.52 7.00 10.21
N ALA A 255 11.63 6.96 9.47
CA ALA A 255 12.83 7.71 9.83
C ALA A 255 12.61 9.23 9.80
N ILE A 256 11.88 9.74 8.81
CA ILE A 256 11.55 11.18 8.69
C ILE A 256 10.65 11.62 9.86
N PHE A 257 9.58 10.90 10.14
CA PHE A 257 8.68 11.23 11.25
C PHE A 257 9.40 11.19 12.60
N TYR A 258 10.22 10.16 12.81
CA TYR A 258 11.08 10.07 14.00
C TYR A 258 12.03 11.27 14.12
N ALA A 259 12.66 11.72 13.03
CA ALA A 259 13.56 12.87 13.03
C ALA A 259 12.85 14.21 13.27
N VAL A 260 11.59 14.33 12.85
CA VAL A 260 10.74 15.52 13.07
C VAL A 260 10.16 15.55 14.49
N GLY A 261 10.32 14.46 15.26
CA GLY A 261 9.80 14.33 16.63
C GLY A 261 8.31 13.98 16.66
N TRP A 262 7.84 13.31 15.60
CA TRP A 262 6.45 12.92 15.36
C TRP A 262 6.27 11.39 15.45
#